data_AF-A0A2W4SKP0-F1
#
_entry.id   AF-A0A2W4SKP0-F1
#
_cell.length_a   1.000
_cell.length_b   1.000
_cell.length_c   1.000
_cell.angle_alpha   90.00
_cell.angle_beta   90.00
_cell.angle_gamma   90.00
#
_symmetry.space_group_name_H-M   'P 1'
#
loop_
_entity.id
_entity.type
_entity.pdbx_description
1 polymer ?
#
loop_
_entity_poly.entity_id
_entity_poly.type
_entity_poly.pdbx_seq_one_letter_code
_entity_poly.pdbx_strand_id
1 'polypeptide(L)'
;MNTAPTTTPDHAGSVGRLLDLLDVERLEDNLFRGQSTNAGWMRVYGGQVVAQALMAASKTVNDGRLCHSLHSYFIRPGDPAH
;
A
#
# COMPACT_ATOMS: atom_id res chain seq x y z
N MET A 1 21.39 -4.44 21.76
CA MET A 1 21.27 -3.24 20.90
C MET A 1 20.46 -3.62 19.67
N ASN A 2 19.13 -3.52 19.75
CA ASN A 2 18.26 -3.51 18.59
C ASN A 2 16.94 -2.84 19.02
N THR A 3 16.70 -1.62 18.56
CA THR A 3 15.40 -0.95 18.68
C THR A 3 14.93 -0.67 17.26
N ALA A 4 14.29 -1.66 16.65
CA ALA A 4 13.46 -1.43 15.47
C ALA A 4 12.32 -0.49 15.87
N PRO A 5 11.97 0.53 15.06
CA PRO A 5 10.92 1.45 15.44
C PRO A 5 9.57 0.72 15.48
N THR A 6 8.91 0.77 16.63
CA THR A 6 7.49 0.50 16.77
C THR A 6 6.73 1.59 16.02
N THR A 7 6.44 1.38 14.74
CA THR A 7 5.53 2.23 13.97
C THR A 7 4.32 1.41 13.60
N THR A 8 3.50 1.06 14.59
CA THR A 8 2.09 0.77 14.32
C THR A 8 1.36 2.07 14.56
N PRO A 9 0.90 2.79 13.52
CA PRO A 9 -0.12 3.79 13.72
C PRO A 9 -1.36 3.03 14.19
N ASP A 10 -1.67 3.06 15.50
CA ASP A 10 -2.96 2.57 15.99
C ASP A 10 -4.01 3.64 15.65
N HIS A 11 -4.53 3.57 14.44
CA HIS A 11 -5.67 4.37 14.05
C HIS A 11 -6.95 3.60 14.36
N ALA A 12 -7.55 3.89 15.52
CA ALA A 12 -8.81 3.29 15.93
C ALA A 12 -9.93 3.57 14.90
N GLY A 13 -10.36 2.54 14.16
CA GLY A 13 -11.47 2.62 13.21
C GLY A 13 -11.19 2.00 11.84
N SER A 14 -12.19 1.97 10.97
CA SER A 14 -12.07 1.42 9.60
C SER A 14 -11.19 2.27 8.69
N VAL A 15 -11.28 3.60 8.80
CA VAL A 15 -10.44 4.54 8.05
C VAL A 15 -8.98 4.41 8.46
N GLY A 16 -8.73 4.22 9.76
CA GLY A 16 -7.40 4.04 10.30
C GLY A 16 -6.67 2.86 9.69
N ARG A 17 -7.31 1.68 9.74
CA ARG A 17 -6.78 0.47 9.12
C ARG A 17 -6.54 0.62 7.61
N LEU A 18 -7.33 1.44 6.92
CA LEU A 18 -7.09 1.74 5.50
C LEU A 18 -5.82 2.58 5.33
N LEU A 19 -5.62 3.61 6.15
CA LEU A 19 -4.40 4.41 6.10
C LEU A 19 -3.15 3.56 6.38
N ASP A 20 -3.21 2.66 7.37
CA ASP A 20 -2.12 1.74 7.67
C ASP A 20 -1.81 0.82 6.49
N LEU A 21 -2.85 0.34 5.80
CA LEU A 21 -2.71 -0.51 4.61
C LEU A 21 -2.07 0.25 3.43
N LEU A 22 -2.31 1.56 3.33
CA LEU A 22 -1.76 2.40 2.27
C LEU A 22 -0.33 2.86 2.55
N ASP A 23 0.15 2.73 3.79
CA ASP A 23 1.55 2.99 4.10
C ASP A 23 2.43 1.81 3.67
N VAL A 24 2.81 1.84 2.38
CA VAL A 24 3.67 0.82 1.79
C VAL A 24 5.10 0.91 2.32
N GLU A 25 5.65 -0.24 2.68
CA GLU A 25 7.02 -0.40 3.17
C GLU A 25 8.00 -0.24 1.99
N ARG A 26 9.03 0.59 2.15
CA ARG A 26 10.11 0.69 1.16
C ARG A 26 11.19 -0.34 1.47
N LEU A 27 11.49 -1.21 0.51
CA LEU A 27 12.55 -2.19 0.62
C LEU A 27 13.87 -1.66 0.02
N GLU A 28 13.79 -1.04 -1.17
CA GLU A 28 14.95 -0.48 -1.89
C GLU A 28 14.55 0.77 -2.70
N ASP A 29 15.45 1.26 -3.56
CA ASP A 29 15.14 2.29 -4.54
C ASP A 29 14.13 1.77 -5.57
N ASN A 30 12.95 2.41 -5.60
CA ASN A 30 11.82 2.03 -6.45
C ASN A 30 11.23 0.64 -6.17
N LEU A 31 11.54 0.02 -5.02
CA LEU A 31 10.97 -1.26 -4.59
C LEU A 31 10.18 -1.10 -3.30
N PHE A 32 8.88 -1.41 -3.36
CA PHE A 32 7.96 -1.25 -2.25
C PHE A 32 7.12 -2.51 -2.04
N ARG A 33 6.80 -2.82 -0.78
CA ARG A 33 5.95 -3.93 -0.36
C ARG A 33 4.61 -3.39 0.15
N GLY A 34 3.53 -3.79 -0.52
CA GLY A 34 2.17 -3.63 -0.02
C GLY A 34 1.74 -4.84 0.78
N GLN A 35 0.85 -4.62 1.76
CA GLN A 35 0.19 -5.70 2.51
C GLN A 35 -1.21 -5.94 1.93
N SER A 36 -1.70 -7.17 2.02
CA SER A 36 -3.07 -7.51 1.62
C SER A 36 -3.97 -7.69 2.85
N THR A 37 -5.14 -7.03 2.88
CA THR A 37 -6.14 -7.36 3.91
C THR A 37 -6.80 -8.68 3.57
N ASN A 38 -6.62 -9.69 4.43
CA ASN A 38 -7.33 -10.95 4.33
C ASN A 38 -8.76 -10.78 4.89
N ALA A 39 -9.64 -10.19 4.09
CA ALA A 39 -11.04 -9.95 4.45
C ALA A 39 -11.94 -11.20 4.29
N GLY A 40 -11.36 -12.40 4.17
CA GLY A 40 -12.11 -13.65 3.91
C GLY A 40 -12.67 -13.77 2.48
N TRP A 41 -12.25 -12.89 1.57
CA TRP A 41 -12.61 -12.94 0.15
C TRP A 41 -11.53 -13.66 -0.66
N MET A 42 -11.94 -14.33 -1.74
CA MET A 42 -11.07 -15.13 -2.61
C MET A 42 -10.12 -14.29 -3.48
N ARG A 43 -10.23 -12.95 -3.45
CA ARG A 43 -9.47 -12.03 -4.33
C ARG A 43 -9.17 -10.72 -3.63
N VAL A 44 -8.01 -10.15 -3.94
CA VAL A 44 -7.64 -8.79 -3.50
C VAL A 44 -8.52 -7.76 -4.22
N TYR A 45 -8.99 -6.75 -3.48
CA TYR A 45 -9.73 -5.64 -4.06
C TYR A 45 -8.82 -4.80 -4.97
N GLY A 46 -9.18 -4.64 -6.24
CA GLY A 46 -8.34 -3.94 -7.22
C GLY A 46 -8.02 -2.50 -6.82
N GLY A 47 -8.94 -1.80 -6.15
CA GLY A 47 -8.70 -0.44 -5.66
C GLY A 47 -7.59 -0.37 -4.61
N GLN A 48 -7.42 -1.41 -3.78
CA GLN A 48 -6.33 -1.49 -2.80
C GLN A 48 -4.97 -1.57 -3.51
N VAL A 49 -4.86 -2.44 -4.52
CA VAL A 49 -3.62 -2.64 -5.30
C VAL A 49 -3.23 -1.33 -5.99
N VAL A 50 -4.19 -0.66 -6.62
CA VAL A 50 -3.96 0.61 -7.32
C VAL A 50 -3.57 1.72 -6.35
N ALA A 51 -4.22 1.80 -5.19
CA ALA A 51 -3.89 2.81 -4.19
C ALA A 51 -2.48 2.61 -3.63
N GLN A 52 -2.08 1.38 -3.31
CA GLN A 52 -0.71 1.06 -2.87
C GLN A 52 0.32 1.35 -3.97
N ALA A 53 0.02 1.03 -5.24
CA ALA A 53 0.89 1.35 -6.36
C ALA A 53 1.07 2.87 -6.53
N LEU A 54 0.00 3.65 -6.34
CA LEU A 54 0.06 5.11 -6.39
C LEU A 54 0.87 5.69 -5.22
N MET A 55 0.73 5.13 -4.01
CA MET A 55 1.53 5.52 -2.85
C MET A 55 3.02 5.25 -3.08
N ALA A 56 3.36 4.08 -3.61
CA ALA A 56 4.73 3.75 -4.01
C ALA A 56 5.29 4.76 -5.03
N ALA A 57 4.54 5.05 -6.10
CA ALA A 57 4.94 6.03 -7.11
C ALA A 57 5.08 7.45 -6.55
N SER A 58 4.24 7.83 -5.59
CA SER A 58 4.32 9.15 -4.95
C SER A 58 5.58 9.30 -4.08
N LYS A 59 6.08 8.19 -3.50
CA LYS A 59 7.32 8.17 -2.70
C LYS A 59 8.61 8.27 -3.54
N THR A 60 8.52 8.23 -4.88
CA THR A 60 9.69 8.33 -5.78
C THR A 60 9.86 9.69 -6.44
N VAL A 61 8.89 10.61 -6.27
CA VAL A 61 8.93 11.96 -6.83
C VAL A 61 9.21 13.00 -5.75
N ASN A 62 9.77 14.15 -6.14
CA ASN A 62 10.01 15.26 -5.21
C ASN A 62 8.71 15.82 -4.63
N ASP A 63 8.82 16.36 -3.42
CA ASP A 63 7.73 17.06 -2.74
C ASP A 63 7.09 18.13 -3.64
N GLY A 64 5.76 18.16 -3.67
CA GLY A 64 4.97 19.08 -4.49
C GLY A 64 4.52 18.54 -5.85
N ARG A 65 4.96 17.34 -6.26
CA ARG A 65 4.43 16.66 -7.45
C ARG A 65 3.23 15.78 -7.12
N LEU A 66 2.03 16.29 -7.37
CA LEU A 66 0.79 15.55 -7.18
C LEU A 66 0.40 14.75 -8.43
N CYS A 67 -0.13 13.55 -8.22
CA CYS A 67 -0.71 12.74 -9.29
C CYS A 67 -1.96 13.42 -9.86
N HIS A 68 -2.00 13.63 -11.17
CA HIS A 68 -3.15 14.21 -11.87
C HIS A 68 -4.00 13.16 -12.59
N SER A 69 -3.41 12.02 -12.96
CA SER A 69 -4.11 10.90 -13.58
C SER A 69 -3.30 9.61 -13.39
N LEU A 70 -4.01 8.48 -13.39
CA LEU A 70 -3.44 7.14 -13.29
C LEU A 70 -4.20 6.20 -14.22
N HIS A 71 -3.46 5.35 -14.93
CA HIS A 71 -3.99 4.24 -15.72
C HIS A 71 -3.45 2.94 -15.14
N SER A 72 -4.33 1.95 -14.95
CA SER A 72 -3.95 0.63 -14.44
C SER A 72 -4.71 -0.46 -15.17
N TYR A 73 -4.06 -1.61 -15.34
CA TYR A 73 -4.62 -2.80 -15.94
C TYR A 73 -4.39 -3.99 -15.02
N PHE A 74 -5.44 -4.76 -14.75
CA PHE A 74 -5.35 -5.99 -13.97
C PHE A 74 -5.17 -7.18 -14.92
N ILE A 75 -3.97 -7.76 -14.93
CA ILE A 75 -3.63 -8.88 -15.82
C ILE A 75 -3.97 -10.23 -15.17
N ARG A 76 -3.87 -10.32 -13.84
CA ARG A 76 -4.15 -11.54 -13.06
C ARG A 76 -4.96 -11.19 -11.81
N PRO A 77 -5.82 -12.10 -11.32
CA PRO A 77 -6.44 -11.94 -10.02
C PRO A 77 -5.37 -11.96 -8.93
N GLY A 78 -5.47 -11.05 -7.95
CA GLY A 78 -4.59 -11.03 -6.79
C GLY A 78 -4.91 -12.15 -5.81
N ASP A 79 -3.88 -12.82 -5.30
CA ASP A 79 -3.98 -13.83 -4.24
C ASP A 79 -3.92 -13.14 -2.86
N PRO A 80 -4.97 -13.22 -2.03
CA PRO A 80 -5.01 -12.59 -0.71
C PRO A 80 -4.17 -13.32 0.36
N ALA A 81 -3.58 -14.48 0.05
CA ALA A 81 -2.75 -15.26 0.98
C ALA A 81 -1.23 -14.97 0.91
N HIS A 82 -0.80 -14.06 0.03
CA HIS A 82 0.61 -13.71 -0.22
C HIS A 82 0.97 -12.27 0.16
#